data_AF-A0A950RWJ1-F1
#
_entry.id   AF-A0A950RWJ1-F1
#
_cell.length_a   1.000
_cell.length_b   1.000
_cell.length_c   1.000
_cell.angle_alpha   90.00
_cell.angle_beta   90.00
_cell.angle_gamma   90.00
#
_symmetry.space_group_name_H-M   'P 1'
#
loop_
_entity.id
_entity.type
_entity.pdbx_description
1 polymer ?
#
loop_
_entity_poly.entity_id
_entity_poly.type
_entity_poly.pdbx_seq_one_letter_code
_entity_poly.pdbx_strand_id
1 'polypeptide(L)' 'IACFAIDASTGHIEARGHVSTQGKTPRTFAIDPTGKWLYAANQNSDTIVQFEINASTGELVPTGQVTQVGAPGCILFH' A
#
# COMPACT_ATOMS: atom_id res chain seq x y z
N ILE A 1 -0.20 -3.06 6.41
CA ILE A 1 0.91 -3.13 5.45
C ILE A 1 2.20 -3.18 6.26
N ALA A 2 2.97 -4.25 6.14
CA ALA A 2 4.30 -4.31 6.73
C ALA A 2 5.28 -3.63 5.77
N CYS A 3 6.18 -2.80 6.30
CA CYS A 3 7.15 -2.05 5.53
C CYS A 3 8.57 -2.54 5.88
N PHE A 4 9.37 -2.79 4.85
CA PHE A 4 10.76 -3.22 4.97
C PHE A 4 11.63 -2.35 4.07
N ALA A 5 12.80 -1.94 4.58
CA ALA A 5 13.85 -1.36 3.76
C ALA A 5 14.74 -2.47 3.21
N ILE A 6 15.25 -2.29 1.99
CA ILE A 6 16.18 -3.21 1.35
C ILE A 6 17.51 -2.48 1.17
N ASP A 7 18.59 -3.07 1.68
CA ASP A 7 19.94 -2.67 1.31
C ASP A 7 20.21 -3.12 -0.13
N ALA A 8 20.42 -2.17 -1.05
CA ALA A 8 20.59 -2.47 -2.46
C ALA A 8 21.90 -3.20 -2.80
N SER A 9 22.91 -3.13 -1.93
CA SER A 9 24.22 -3.75 -2.14
C SER A 9 24.28 -5.19 -1.62
N THR A 10 23.56 -5.48 -0.53
CA THR A 10 23.60 -6.80 0.12
C THR A 10 22.30 -7.59 -0.02
N GLY A 11 21.19 -6.93 -0.37
CA GLY A 11 19.84 -7.52 -0.39
C GLY A 11 19.24 -7.75 1.00
N HIS A 12 19.92 -7.32 2.07
CA HIS A 12 19.41 -7.47 3.43
C HIS A 12 18.14 -6.65 3.64
N ILE A 13 17.16 -7.24 4.33
CA ILE A 13 15.90 -6.59 4.69
C ILE A 13 15.92 -6.12 6.14
N GLU A 14 15.42 -4.91 6.36
CA GLU A 14 15.25 -4.31 7.68
C GLU A 14 13.78 -3.96 7.90
N ALA A 15 13.19 -4.41 9.00
CA ALA A 15 11.81 -4.07 9.34
C ALA A 15 11.70 -2.58 9.71
N ARG A 16 10.79 -1.86 9.04
CA ARG A 16 10.49 -0.44 9.29
C ARG A 16 9.16 -0.21 10.00
N GLY A 17 8.34 -1.25 10.12
CA GLY A 17 7.12 -1.25 10.93
C GLY A 17 5.87 -1.60 10.13
N HIS A 18 4.72 -1.13 10.62
CA HIS A 18 3.41 -1.43 10.04
C HIS A 18 2.56 -0.17 9.88
N VAL A 19 1.84 -0.08 8.76
CA VAL A 19 0.84 0.96 8.50
C VAL A 19 -0.53 0.30 8.34
N SER A 20 -1.56 0.86 9.00
CA SER A 20 -2.95 0.41 8.85
C SER A 20 -3.44 0.65 7.42
N THR A 21 -4.16 -0.31 6.83
CA THR A 21 -4.81 -0.15 5.50
C THR A 21 -6.11 0.67 5.57
N GLN A 22 -6.50 1.09 6.78
CA GLN A 22 -7.76 1.80 7.05
C GLN A 22 -9.02 1.05 6.60
N GLY A 23 -8.95 -0.28 6.61
CA GLY A 23 -10.08 -1.16 6.34
C GLY A 23 -9.87 -2.55 6.92
N LYS A 24 -10.74 -3.48 6.53
CA LYS A 24 -10.79 -4.86 7.04
C LYS A 24 -10.45 -5.84 5.92
N THR A 25 -9.70 -6.88 6.28
CA THR A 25 -9.29 -7.96 5.37
C THR A 25 -8.63 -7.41 4.10
N PRO A 26 -7.47 -6.73 4.22
CA PRO A 26 -6.74 -6.28 3.04
C PRO A 26 -6.33 -7.50 2.21
N ARG A 27 -6.85 -7.59 0.98
CA ARG A 27 -6.66 -8.75 0.11
C ARG A 27 -5.49 -8.58 -0.84
N THR A 28 -5.29 -7.36 -1.33
CA THR A 28 -4.18 -7.00 -2.19
C THR A 28 -3.80 -5.54 -1.98
N PHE A 29 -2.63 -5.17 -2.47
CA PHE A 29 -2.25 -3.79 -2.71
C PHE A 29 -1.41 -3.71 -3.99
N ALA A 30 -1.36 -2.53 -4.61
CA ALA A 30 -0.50 -2.27 -5.75
C ALA A 30 0.15 -0.89 -5.60
N ILE A 31 1.41 -0.79 -6.03
CA ILE A 31 2.12 0.47 -6.20
C ILE A 31 1.95 0.88 -7.66
N ASP A 32 1.64 2.15 -7.91
CA ASP A 32 1.49 2.65 -9.27
C ASP A 32 2.84 2.68 -10.02
N PRO A 33 2.84 2.71 -11.36
CA PRO A 33 4.08 2.68 -12.15
C PRO A 33 5.04 3.84 -11.86
N THR A 34 4.56 4.97 -11.33
CA THR A 34 5.42 6.09 -10.94
C THR A 34 6.11 5.89 -9.59
N GLY A 35 5.65 4.92 -8.79
CA GLY A 35 6.14 4.67 -7.44
C GLY A 35 5.70 5.71 -6.41
N LYS A 36 4.76 6.59 -6.77
CA LYS A 36 4.28 7.67 -5.88
C LYS A 36 3.12 7.23 -5.00
N TRP A 37 2.31 6.29 -5.48
CA TRP A 37 1.06 5.91 -4.84
C TRP A 37 1.00 4.41 -4.57
N LEU A 38 0.45 4.07 -3.41
CA LEU A 38 0.04 2.71 -3.07
C LEU A 38 -1.48 2.68 -2.88
N TYR A 39 -2.12 1.65 -3.43
CA TYR A 39 -3.56 1.42 -3.28
C TYR A 39 -3.78 0.11 -2.51
N ALA A 40 -4.46 0.17 -1.37
CA ALA A 40 -4.79 -1.00 -0.57
C ALA A 40 -6.27 -1.39 -0.77
N ALA A 41 -6.51 -2.60 -1.25
CA ALA A 41 -7.85 -3.17 -1.42
C ALA A 41 -8.29 -3.91 -0.16
N ASN A 42 -9.28 -3.36 0.55
CA ASN A 42 -9.85 -3.93 1.77
C ASN A 42 -11.15 -4.68 1.43
N GLN A 43 -11.07 -6.01 1.33
CA GLN A 43 -12.17 -6.85 0.86
C GLN A 43 -13.42 -6.72 1.72
N ASN A 44 -13.29 -6.80 3.04
CA ASN A 44 -14.44 -6.79 3.95
C ASN A 44 -14.90 -5.39 4.34
N SER A 45 -14.29 -4.35 3.75
CA SER A 45 -14.72 -2.96 3.92
C SER A 45 -15.28 -2.37 2.64
N ASP A 46 -15.26 -3.10 1.53
CA ASP A 46 -15.65 -2.59 0.21
C ASP A 46 -14.90 -1.29 -0.17
N THR A 47 -13.62 -1.18 0.22
CA THR A 47 -12.82 0.03 -0.03
C THR A 47 -11.48 -0.25 -0.72
N ILE A 48 -11.07 0.67 -1.58
CA ILE A 48 -9.68 0.88 -1.97
C ILE A 48 -9.22 2.20 -1.34
N VAL A 49 -8.17 2.15 -0.53
CA VAL A 49 -7.58 3.32 0.15
C VAL A 49 -6.25 3.67 -0.50
N GLN A 50 -6.06 4.96 -0.82
CA GLN A 50 -4.84 5.46 -1.45
C GLN A 50 -3.87 6.05 -0.41
N PHE A 51 -2.59 5.70 -0.55
CA PHE A 51 -1.47 6.19 0.23
C PHE A 51 -0.46 6.87 -0.70
N GLU A 52 0.12 7.98 -0.26
CA GLU A 52 1.35 8.52 -0.84
C GLU A 52 2.55 7.75 -0.28
N ILE A 53 3.54 7.50 -1.12
CA ILE A 53 4.82 6.94 -0.72
C ILE A 53 5.82 8.09 -0.61
N ASN A 54 6.36 8.32 0.59
CA ASN A 54 7.45 9.26 0.76
C ASN A 54 8.69 8.76 0.00
N ALA A 55 9.11 9.48 -1.03
CA ALA A 55 10.20 9.05 -1.91
C ALA A 55 11.56 8.92 -1.22
N SER A 56 11.77 9.62 -0.09
CA SER A 56 13.03 9.59 0.65
C SER A 56 13.06 8.51 1.73
N THR A 57 11.91 8.21 2.36
CA THR A 57 11.84 7.31 3.52
C THR A 57 11.13 5.99 3.23
N GLY A 58 10.34 5.92 2.16
CA GLY A 58 9.45 4.79 1.86
C GLY A 58 8.20 4.72 2.75
N GLU A 59 7.98 5.72 3.62
CA GLU A 59 6.82 5.75 4.51
C GLU A 59 5.52 5.94 3.73
N LEU A 60 4.46 5.26 4.18
CA LEU A 60 3.13 5.35 3.60
C LEU A 60 2.29 6.38 4.36
N VAL A 61 1.84 7.42 3.66
CA VAL A 61 1.01 8.48 4.22
C VAL A 61 -0.40 8.35 3.63
N PRO A 62 -1.44 8.15 4.45
CA PRO A 62 -2.81 8.12 3.96
C PRO A 62 -3.22 9.45 3.34
N THR A 63 -3.77 9.41 2.13
CA THR A 63 -4.20 10.63 1.41
C THR A 63 -5.59 11.11 1.81
N GLY A 64 -6.36 10.25 2.50
CA GLY A 64 -7.79 10.44 2.74
C GLY A 64 -8.68 10.06 1.54
N GLN A 65 -8.10 9.72 0.38
CA GLN A 65 -8.84 9.25 -0.77
C GLN A 65 -9.26 7.80 -0.60
N VAL A 66 -10.57 7.55 -0.71
CA VAL A 66 -11.19 6.24 -0.56
C VAL A 66 -12.16 6.01 -1.71
N THR A 67 -11.96 4.94 -2.45
CA THR A 67 -12.90 4.50 -3.50
C THR A 67 -13.73 3.33 -2.98
N GLN A 68 -15.05 3.41 -3.13
CA GLN A 68 -15.96 2.31 -2.78
C GLN A 68 -16.00 1.30 -3.93
N VAL A 69 -15.67 0.06 -3.63
CA VAL A 69 -15.67 -1.06 -4.58
C VAL A 69 -16.12 -2.29 -3.82
N GLY A 70 -17.14 -3.02 -4.28
CA GLY A 70 -17.59 -4.24 -3.62
C GLY A 70 -16.49 -5.32 -3.64
N ALA A 71 -16.11 -5.82 -2.46
CA ALA A 71 -15.18 -6.92 -2.23
C ALA A 71 -13.95 -6.94 -3.17
N PRO A 72 -13.11 -5.88 -3.18
CA PRO A 72 -12.06 -5.72 -4.19
C PRO A 72 -11.05 -6.87 -4.13
N GLY A 73 -10.86 -7.50 -5.29
CA GLY A 73 -10.10 -8.75 -5.43
C GLY A 73 -8.64 -8.58 -5.85
N CYS A 74 -8.37 -7.62 -6.74
CA CYS A 74 -7.10 -7.38 -7.41
C CYS A 74 -6.99 -5.90 -7.83
N ILE A 75 -5.77 -5.36 -7.93
CA ILE A 75 -5.46 -4.05 -8.52
C ILE A 75 -4.32 -4.27 -9.51
N LEU A 76 -4.48 -3.79 -10.75
CA LEU A 76 -3.48 -3.90 -11.82
C LEU A 76 -3.40 -2.56 -12.56
N PHE A 77 -2.19 -2.25 -13.05
CA PHE A 77 -1.93 -1.12 -13.93
C PHE A 77 -1.58 -1.64 -15.33
N HIS A 78 -1.88 -0.86 -16.35
CA HIS A 78 -1.62 -1.17 -17.77
C HIS A 78 -0.49 -0.28 -18.30
#